data_AF-A0A7W1P8M8-F1
#
_entry.id   AF-A0A7W1P8M8-F1
#
_cell.length_a   1.000
_cell.length_b   1.000
_cell.length_c   1.000
_cell.angle_alpha   90.00
_cell.angle_beta   90.00
_cell.angle_gamma   90.00
#
_symmetry.space_group_name_H-M   'P 1'
#
loop_
_entity.id
_entity.type
_entity.pdbx_description
1 polymer ?
#
loop_
_entity_poly.entity_id
_entity_poly.type
_entity_poly.pdbx_seq_one_letter_code
_entity_poly.pdbx_strand_id
1 'polypeptide(L)'
;MLRAAAGESNQTIAAQLGLPAITVGKWRRAFAINGLNGLHDASRRGRPPKHGQDVWARVQQRVCQQPEAYSRWSVRTLARDLGLPPATVHEMLTASHLPPHRVRTCTFSPDSDFEAKLLDIVALYLHPPENA
;
A
#
# COMPACT_ATOMS: atom_id res chain seq x y z
N MET A 1 -21.03 28.50 2.60
CA MET A 1 -22.30 27.78 2.38
C MET A 1 -23.55 28.48 2.92
N LEU A 2 -23.49 29.79 3.15
CA LEU A 2 -24.59 30.55 3.74
C LEU A 2 -25.70 30.88 2.72
N ARG A 3 -25.36 31.11 1.43
CA ARG A 3 -26.32 31.55 0.40
C ARG A 3 -27.37 30.51 0.01
N ALA A 4 -26.93 29.25 -0.14
CA ALA A 4 -27.85 28.15 -0.41
C ALA A 4 -28.80 27.87 0.78
N ALA A 5 -28.32 28.07 2.01
CA ALA A 5 -29.14 27.98 3.21
C ALA A 5 -30.12 29.15 3.34
N ALA A 6 -29.76 30.33 2.80
CA ALA A 6 -30.64 31.48 2.67
C ALA A 6 -31.67 31.36 1.53
N GLY A 7 -31.79 30.20 0.87
CA GLY A 7 -32.78 29.94 -0.18
C GLY A 7 -32.36 30.37 -1.59
N GLU A 8 -31.13 30.85 -1.79
CA GLU A 8 -30.68 31.27 -3.13
C GLU A 8 -30.60 30.07 -4.11
N SER A 9 -30.99 30.34 -5.36
CA SER A 9 -30.93 29.35 -6.43
C SER A 9 -29.48 29.06 -6.85
N ASN A 10 -29.24 27.87 -7.43
CA ASN A 10 -27.91 27.54 -7.97
C ASN A 10 -27.45 28.50 -9.06
N GLN A 11 -28.37 29.04 -9.86
CA GLN A 11 -28.06 29.99 -10.93
C GLN A 11 -27.60 31.33 -10.35
N THR A 12 -28.29 31.81 -9.32
CA THR A 12 -27.94 33.06 -8.62
C THR A 12 -26.57 32.96 -7.95
N ILE A 13 -26.34 31.87 -7.22
CA ILE A 13 -25.06 31.61 -6.54
C ILE A 13 -23.92 31.46 -7.58
N ALA A 14 -24.18 30.76 -8.68
CA ALA A 14 -23.23 30.57 -9.78
C ALA A 14 -22.82 31.89 -10.43
N ALA A 15 -23.78 32.74 -10.76
CA ALA A 15 -23.54 34.05 -11.38
C ALA A 15 -22.69 34.95 -10.47
N GLN A 16 -22.98 34.98 -9.17
CA GLN A 16 -22.23 35.79 -8.21
C GLN A 16 -20.80 35.27 -7.97
N LEU A 17 -20.57 33.97 -8.07
CA LEU A 17 -19.26 33.34 -7.84
C LEU A 17 -18.45 33.17 -9.13
N GLY A 18 -19.00 33.49 -10.30
CA GLY A 18 -18.36 33.24 -11.60
C GLY A 18 -18.14 31.76 -11.89
N LEU A 19 -18.97 30.87 -11.32
CA LEU A 19 -18.84 29.42 -11.45
C LEU A 19 -19.97 28.85 -12.30
N PRO A 20 -19.77 27.70 -12.96
CA PRO A 20 -20.87 26.96 -13.57
C PRO A 20 -21.91 26.51 -12.54
N ALA A 21 -23.20 26.64 -12.84
CA ALA A 21 -24.29 26.20 -11.94
C ALA A 21 -24.23 24.70 -11.60
N ILE A 22 -23.69 23.88 -12.50
CA ILE A 22 -23.46 22.45 -12.27
C ILE A 22 -22.44 22.20 -11.14
N THR A 23 -21.41 23.05 -11.01
CA THR A 23 -20.41 22.97 -9.94
C THR A 23 -21.03 23.29 -8.59
N VAL A 24 -21.84 24.35 -8.52
CA VAL A 24 -22.60 24.73 -7.32
C VAL A 24 -23.55 23.60 -6.90
N GLY A 25 -24.27 23.01 -7.86
CA GLY A 25 -25.15 21.87 -7.62
C GLY A 25 -24.41 20.64 -7.10
N LYS A 26 -23.24 20.32 -7.66
CA LYS A 26 -22.38 19.23 -7.20
C LYS A 26 -21.95 19.43 -5.74
N TRP A 27 -21.47 20.61 -5.39
CA TRP A 27 -21.02 20.92 -4.03
C TRP A 27 -22.16 20.91 -3.01
N ARG A 28 -23.33 21.46 -3.37
CA ARG A 28 -24.53 21.38 -2.53
C ARG A 28 -24.94 19.94 -2.25
N ARG A 29 -24.97 19.09 -3.29
CA ARG A 29 -25.31 17.67 -3.13
C ARG A 29 -24.28 16.94 -2.27
N ALA A 30 -22.99 17.17 -2.51
CA ALA A 30 -21.93 16.52 -1.76
C ALA A 30 -21.97 16.88 -0.26
N PHE A 31 -22.27 18.14 0.05
CA PHE A 31 -22.44 18.58 1.44
C PHE A 31 -23.74 18.12 2.07
N ALA A 32 -24.84 18.05 1.33
CA ALA A 32 -26.09 17.48 1.87
C ALA A 32 -25.92 16.02 2.29
N ILE A 33 -25.04 15.27 1.61
CA ILE A 33 -24.76 13.86 1.91
C ILE A 33 -23.69 13.72 3.00
N ASN A 34 -22.56 14.43 2.87
CA ASN A 34 -21.35 14.19 3.68
C ASN A 34 -20.93 15.38 4.55
N GLY A 35 -21.72 16.45 4.62
CA GLY A 35 -21.35 17.69 5.30
C GLY A 35 -20.05 18.29 4.75
N LEU A 36 -19.22 18.85 5.63
CA LEU A 36 -17.92 19.41 5.26
C LEU A 36 -17.00 18.39 4.58
N ASN A 37 -17.08 17.11 4.95
CA ASN A 37 -16.27 16.04 4.34
C ASN A 37 -16.56 15.90 2.83
N GLY A 38 -17.78 16.21 2.39
CA GLY A 38 -18.16 16.18 0.97
C GLY A 38 -17.56 17.29 0.12
N LEU A 39 -16.96 18.32 0.74
CA LEU A 39 -16.32 19.43 0.04
C LEU A 39 -14.80 19.25 -0.10
N HIS A 40 -14.22 18.26 0.56
CA HIS A 40 -12.82 17.92 0.37
C HIS A 40 -12.60 17.21 -0.98
N ASP A 41 -11.46 17.48 -1.59
CA ASP A 41 -11.02 16.74 -2.77
C ASP A 41 -10.89 15.26 -2.41
N ALA A 42 -11.57 14.41 -3.18
CA ALA A 42 -11.42 12.97 -3.04
C ALA A 42 -9.96 12.58 -3.34
N SER A 43 -9.42 11.62 -2.57
CA SER A 43 -8.11 11.07 -2.85
C SER A 43 -8.07 10.57 -4.30
N ARG A 44 -7.18 11.15 -5.11
CA ARG A 44 -7.03 10.77 -6.51
C ARG A 44 -6.45 9.36 -6.52
N ARG A 45 -7.04 8.45 -7.31
CA ARG A 45 -6.64 7.04 -7.40
C ARG A 45 -5.20 6.80 -7.89
N GLY A 46 -4.44 7.86 -8.18
CA GLY A 46 -3.08 7.79 -8.67
C GLY A 46 -2.98 7.08 -10.02
N ARG A 47 -1.75 6.88 -10.49
CA ARG A 47 -1.48 5.96 -11.60
C ARG A 47 -1.62 4.52 -11.07
N PRO A 48 -2.39 3.64 -11.73
CA PRO A 48 -2.45 2.24 -11.35
C PRO A 48 -1.03 1.62 -11.31
N PRO A 49 -0.74 0.75 -10.33
CA PRO A 49 0.55 0.08 -10.27
C PRO A 49 0.76 -0.77 -11.52
N LYS A 50 1.97 -0.72 -12.09
CA LYS A 50 2.31 -1.47 -13.32
C LYS A 50 2.41 -2.98 -13.10
N HIS A 51 2.72 -3.40 -11.88
CA HIS A 51 2.94 -4.78 -11.51
C HIS A 51 1.93 -5.18 -10.44
N GLY A 52 1.12 -6.20 -10.74
CA GLY A 52 0.11 -6.74 -9.84
C GLY A 52 0.70 -7.57 -8.71
N GLN A 53 -0.16 -8.04 -7.80
CA GLN A 53 0.25 -8.85 -6.64
C GLN A 53 0.98 -10.14 -7.04
N ASP A 54 0.69 -10.69 -8.20
CA ASP A 54 1.34 -11.88 -8.76
C ASP A 54 2.86 -11.64 -8.96
N VAL A 55 3.24 -10.48 -9.49
CA VAL A 55 4.65 -10.13 -9.71
C VAL A 55 5.35 -9.88 -8.37
N TRP A 56 4.66 -9.24 -7.42
CA TRP A 56 5.19 -9.03 -6.06
C TRP A 56 5.46 -10.36 -5.36
N ALA A 57 4.49 -11.28 -5.38
CA ALA A 57 4.63 -12.60 -4.80
C ALA A 57 5.80 -13.38 -5.42
N ARG A 58 5.96 -13.30 -6.76
CA ARG A 58 7.10 -13.92 -7.45
C ARG A 58 8.45 -13.36 -6.99
N VAL A 59 8.58 -12.03 -6.82
CA VAL A 59 9.81 -11.40 -6.32
C VAL A 59 10.11 -11.85 -4.88
N GLN A 60 9.10 -11.82 -4.01
CA GLN A 60 9.24 -12.22 -2.61
C GLN A 60 9.58 -13.71 -2.47
N GLN A 61 8.94 -14.58 -3.23
CA GLN A 61 9.24 -16.01 -3.21
C GLN A 61 10.65 -16.29 -3.74
N ARG A 62 11.04 -15.66 -4.86
CA ARG A 62 12.32 -15.94 -5.50
C ARG A 62 13.51 -15.44 -4.69
N VAL A 63 13.40 -14.28 -4.03
CA VAL A 63 14.49 -13.75 -3.18
C VAL A 63 14.79 -14.68 -1.98
N CYS A 64 13.82 -15.48 -1.55
CA CYS A 64 13.98 -16.45 -0.46
C CYS A 64 14.63 -17.78 -0.89
N GLN A 65 14.89 -17.99 -2.18
CA GLN A 65 15.52 -19.20 -2.71
C GLN A 65 17.01 -18.97 -2.98
N GLN A 66 17.84 -20.01 -2.89
CA GLN A 66 19.26 -19.89 -3.24
C GLN A 66 19.43 -19.72 -4.76
N PRO A 67 20.21 -18.74 -5.24
CA PRO A 67 20.60 -18.67 -6.64
C PRO A 67 21.49 -19.86 -7.02
N GLU A 68 21.27 -20.46 -8.18
CA GLU A 68 22.12 -21.56 -8.68
C GLU A 68 23.52 -21.09 -9.06
N ALA A 69 23.61 -19.92 -9.71
CA ALA A 69 24.86 -19.40 -10.27
C ALA A 69 25.63 -18.44 -9.34
N TYR A 70 25.10 -18.13 -8.15
CA TYR A 70 25.69 -17.12 -7.23
C TYR A 70 25.54 -17.55 -5.77
N SER A 71 26.44 -17.07 -4.90
CA SER A 71 26.33 -17.36 -3.47
C SER A 71 25.13 -16.68 -2.79
N ARG A 72 24.72 -15.50 -3.28
CA ARG A 72 23.59 -14.70 -2.78
C ARG A 72 22.92 -13.91 -3.90
N TRP A 73 21.67 -13.51 -3.69
CA TRP A 73 21.01 -12.55 -4.56
C TRP A 73 21.57 -11.14 -4.36
N SER A 74 21.70 -10.43 -5.48
CA SER A 74 21.72 -8.99 -5.53
C SER A 74 20.45 -8.53 -6.24
N VAL A 75 20.09 -7.25 -6.11
CA VAL A 75 18.96 -6.68 -6.87
C VAL A 75 19.12 -6.94 -8.37
N ARG A 76 20.33 -6.78 -8.91
CA ARG A 76 20.58 -6.95 -10.36
C ARG A 76 20.48 -8.42 -10.79
N THR A 77 21.01 -9.34 -10.00
CA THR A 77 20.96 -10.77 -10.35
C THR A 77 19.55 -11.32 -10.25
N LEU A 78 18.80 -10.91 -9.22
CA LEU A 78 17.38 -11.28 -9.06
C LEU A 78 16.51 -10.66 -10.16
N ALA A 79 16.75 -9.40 -10.53
CA ALA A 79 16.03 -8.73 -11.61
C ALA A 79 16.23 -9.42 -12.96
N ARG A 80 17.47 -9.84 -13.26
CA ARG A 80 17.77 -10.60 -14.48
C ARG A 80 17.10 -11.96 -14.49
N ASP A 81 17.10 -12.67 -13.36
CA ASP A 81 16.44 -13.97 -13.22
C ASP A 81 14.92 -13.88 -13.43
N LEU A 82 14.28 -12.80 -12.94
CA LEU A 82 12.84 -12.59 -13.04
C LEU A 82 12.38 -11.85 -14.32
N GLY A 83 13.33 -11.33 -15.12
CA GLY A 83 13.02 -10.53 -16.31
C GLY A 83 12.40 -9.17 -15.98
N LEU A 84 12.73 -8.57 -14.83
CA LEU A 84 12.18 -7.32 -14.35
C LEU A 84 13.21 -6.19 -14.36
N PRO A 85 12.79 -4.90 -14.43
CA PRO A 85 13.70 -3.79 -14.24
C PRO A 85 14.31 -3.80 -12.82
N PRO A 86 15.63 -3.56 -12.66
CA PRO A 86 16.27 -3.55 -11.34
C PRO A 86 15.65 -2.54 -10.35
N ALA A 87 15.19 -1.39 -10.85
CA ALA A 87 14.52 -0.38 -10.03
C ALA A 87 13.20 -0.90 -9.42
N THR A 88 12.40 -1.62 -10.22
CA THR A 88 11.15 -2.26 -9.78
C THR A 88 11.41 -3.31 -8.71
N VAL A 89 12.41 -4.17 -8.91
CA VAL A 89 12.78 -5.19 -7.92
C VAL A 89 13.29 -4.54 -6.64
N HIS A 90 14.09 -3.48 -6.74
CA HIS A 90 14.54 -2.73 -5.58
C HIS A 90 13.39 -2.11 -4.78
N GLU A 91 12.43 -1.48 -5.46
CA GLU A 91 11.24 -0.90 -4.85
C GLU A 91 10.42 -1.97 -4.10
N MET A 92 10.12 -3.09 -4.76
CA MET A 92 9.37 -4.20 -4.18
C MET A 92 10.05 -4.80 -2.95
N LEU A 93 11.37 -5.00 -3.01
CA LEU A 93 12.16 -5.52 -1.89
C LEU A 93 12.22 -4.54 -0.72
N THR A 94 12.32 -3.23 -1.01
CA THR A 94 12.36 -2.19 0.01
C THR A 94 11.01 -2.06 0.71
N ALA A 95 9.92 -2.01 -0.06
CA ALA A 95 8.56 -1.99 0.45
C ALA A 95 8.19 -3.25 1.25
N SER A 96 8.82 -4.39 0.93
CA SER A 96 8.64 -5.66 1.66
C SER A 96 9.65 -5.86 2.79
N HIS A 97 10.57 -4.91 3.02
CA HIS A 97 11.67 -5.03 3.99
C HIS A 97 12.53 -6.30 3.83
N LEU A 98 12.76 -6.75 2.58
CA LEU A 98 13.52 -7.95 2.23
C LEU A 98 14.89 -7.61 1.62
N PRO A 99 15.96 -7.45 2.42
CA PRO A 99 17.30 -7.22 1.90
C PRO A 99 17.89 -8.51 1.29
N PRO A 100 18.16 -8.57 -0.02
CA PRO A 100 18.50 -9.82 -0.72
C PRO A 100 19.82 -10.46 -0.26
N HIS A 101 20.72 -9.67 0.34
CA HIS A 101 22.01 -10.12 0.85
C HIS A 101 21.94 -10.71 2.28
N ARG A 102 20.82 -10.51 2.99
CA ARG A 102 20.57 -11.06 4.34
C ARG A 102 19.53 -12.17 4.33
N VAL A 103 18.65 -12.18 3.33
CA VAL A 103 17.67 -13.25 3.12
C VAL A 103 18.41 -14.49 2.60
N ARG A 104 18.33 -15.60 3.34
CA ARG A 104 18.90 -16.91 2.95
C ARG A 104 17.80 -17.93 2.68
N THR A 105 16.87 -18.02 3.60
CA THR A 105 15.67 -18.86 3.54
C THR A 105 14.60 -18.12 4.32
N CYS A 106 13.42 -17.93 3.72
CA CYS A 106 12.27 -17.40 4.45
C CYS A 106 11.50 -18.59 5.01
N THR A 107 11.38 -18.67 6.33
CA THR A 107 10.49 -19.65 6.97
C THR A 107 9.06 -19.23 6.71
N PHE A 108 8.47 -19.72 5.63
CA PHE A 108 7.05 -19.59 5.37
C PHE A 108 6.38 -20.85 5.89
N SER A 109 5.81 -20.79 7.10
CA SER A 109 5.01 -21.88 7.63
C SER A 109 3.55 -21.68 7.19
N PRO A 110 2.92 -22.63 6.48
CA PRO A 110 1.51 -22.58 6.14
C PRO A 110 0.60 -22.98 7.32
N ASP A 111 1.17 -23.26 8.49
CA ASP A 111 0.44 -23.56 9.71
C ASP A 111 -0.36 -22.34 10.19
N SER A 112 -1.68 -22.50 10.33
CA SER A 112 -2.57 -21.45 10.80
C SER A 112 -2.20 -20.95 12.21
N ASP A 113 -1.54 -21.80 13.01
CA ASP A 113 -1.12 -21.49 14.36
C ASP A 113 0.35 -21.00 14.43
N PHE A 114 1.02 -20.79 13.29
CA PHE A 114 2.42 -20.39 13.26
C PHE A 114 2.68 -19.09 14.03
N GLU A 115 1.81 -18.10 13.88
CA GLU A 115 1.93 -16.83 14.60
C GLU A 115 1.81 -17.03 16.11
N ALA A 116 0.82 -17.80 16.56
CA ALA A 116 0.64 -18.10 17.98
C ALA A 116 1.86 -18.83 18.57
N LYS A 117 2.39 -19.82 17.84
CA LYS A 117 3.60 -20.57 18.23
C LYS A 117 4.85 -19.69 18.23
N LEU A 118 4.97 -18.78 17.25
CA LEU A 118 6.09 -17.84 17.18
C LEU A 118 6.05 -16.86 18.35
N LEU A 119 4.87 -16.33 18.67
CA LEU A 119 4.68 -15.45 19.81
C LEU A 119 5.02 -16.16 21.12
N ASP A 120 4.66 -17.44 21.27
CA ASP A 120 5.01 -18.25 22.44
C ASP A 120 6.54 -18.41 22.59
N ILE A 121 7.25 -18.71 21.49
CA ILE A 121 8.71 -18.80 21.48
C ILE A 121 9.35 -17.45 21.81
N VAL A 122 8.87 -16.35 21.23
CA VAL A 122 9.40 -15.01 21.51
C VAL A 122 9.13 -14.61 22.97
N ALA A 123 7.96 -14.97 23.51
CA ALA A 123 7.62 -14.74 24.91
C ALA A 123 8.59 -15.46 25.85
N LEU A 124 9.02 -16.69 25.51
CA LEU A 124 10.04 -17.42 26.26
C LEU A 124 11.39 -16.68 26.29
N TYR A 125 11.77 -16.01 25.20
CA TYR A 125 13.01 -15.20 25.15
C TYR A 125 12.90 -13.85 25.86
N LEU A 126 11.70 -13.26 25.93
CA LEU A 126 11.47 -12.03 26.71
C LEU A 126 11.35 -12.31 28.22
N HIS A 127 10.85 -13.47 28.60
CA HIS A 127 10.67 -13.92 29.98
C HIS A 127 11.37 -15.27 30.19
N PRO A 128 12.71 -15.28 30.21
CA PRO A 128 13.45 -16.51 30.41
C PRO A 128 13.14 -17.08 31.80
N PRO A 129 12.80 -18.39 31.91
CA PRO A 129 12.57 -19.02 33.20
C PRO A 129 13.88 -19.05 34.00
N GLU A 130 13.79 -18.93 35.33
CA GLU A 130 14.93 -18.72 36.24
C GLU A 130 15.95 -19.88 36.30
N ASN A 131 15.78 -20.95 35.52
CA ASN A 131 16.64 -22.14 35.49
C ASN A 131 17.10 -22.53 34.07
N ALA A 132 17.65 -21.58 33.32
CA ALA A 132 18.26 -21.81 32.00
C ALA A 132 19.80 -21.80 32.05
#